data_AF-A0A7C5VP11-F1
#
_entry.id   AF-A0A7C5VP11-F1
#
_cell.length_a   1.000
_cell.length_b   1.000
_cell.length_c   1.000
_cell.angle_alpha   90.00
_cell.angle_beta   90.00
_cell.angle_gamma   90.00
#
_symmetry.space_group_name_H-M   'P 1'
#
loop_
_entity.id
_entity.type
_entity.pdbx_description
1 polymer ?
#
loop_
_entity_poly.entity_id
_entity_poly.type
_entity_poly.pdbx_seq_one_letter_code
_entity_poly.pdbx_strand_id
1 'polypeptide(L)'
;MKASHRHVQPRQGRLQLSKKALEMEGIVASVDEGLCSGCRICESLCAYGAIEMKGKDGETVAHVIEALCKGCGVCGAACPTKAINLGHFTTEEIHAQVRAIIKEMEAAAA
;
A
#
# COMPACT_ATOMS: atom_id res chain seq x y z
N MET A 1 1.62 -24.84 -0.96
CA MET A 1 2.25 -23.55 -0.56
C MET A 1 1.44 -22.34 -1.05
N LYS A 2 0.11 -22.33 -0.91
CA LYS A 2 -0.72 -21.14 -1.12
C LYS A 2 -1.87 -21.21 -0.12
N ALA A 3 -1.87 -20.31 0.85
CA ALA A 3 -3.04 -19.99 1.67
C ALA A 3 -3.20 -18.45 1.64
N SER A 4 -3.24 -17.92 0.42
CA SER A 4 -3.62 -16.54 0.15
C SER A 4 -5.15 -16.47 0.27
N HIS A 5 -5.64 -15.52 1.05
CA HIS A 5 -7.07 -15.21 1.23
C HIS A 5 -7.84 -16.16 2.16
N ARG A 6 -7.51 -16.13 3.46
CA ARG A 6 -8.48 -16.52 4.50
C ARG A 6 -9.48 -15.38 4.68
N HIS A 7 -10.62 -15.48 3.99
CA HIS A 7 -11.84 -14.78 4.39
C HIS A 7 -12.22 -15.21 5.82
N VAL A 8 -12.23 -14.29 6.78
CA VAL A 8 -12.76 -14.55 8.13
C VAL A 8 -13.69 -13.41 8.54
N GLN A 9 -14.97 -13.75 8.72
CA GLN A 9 -16.08 -12.82 9.00
C GLN A 9 -15.96 -12.18 10.40
N PRO A 10 -16.26 -10.88 10.58
CA PRO A 10 -16.27 -10.26 11.91
C PRO A 10 -17.70 -10.07 12.42
N ARG A 11 -18.19 -10.92 13.33
CA ARG A 11 -19.51 -10.68 13.98
C ARG A 11 -19.67 -11.14 15.44
N GLN A 12 -18.65 -11.12 16.31
CA GLN A 12 -18.90 -11.29 17.76
C GLN A 12 -17.98 -10.42 18.64
N GLY A 13 -18.61 -9.57 19.48
CA GLY A 13 -17.95 -8.63 20.40
C GLY A 13 -17.18 -9.35 21.51
N ARG A 14 -15.86 -9.51 21.30
CA ARG A 14 -14.93 -10.03 22.29
C ARG A 14 -13.98 -8.90 22.72
N LEU A 15 -13.79 -8.73 24.03
CA LEU A 15 -12.86 -7.77 24.62
C LEU A 15 -11.45 -7.99 24.03
N GLN A 16 -10.88 -6.94 23.43
CA GLN A 16 -9.62 -7.07 22.69
C GLN A 16 -8.43 -7.43 23.58
N LEU A 17 -8.40 -6.96 24.83
CA LEU A 17 -7.31 -7.18 25.79
C LEU A 17 -7.15 -8.65 26.23
N SER A 18 -8.14 -9.51 26.00
CA SER A 18 -8.05 -10.94 26.33
C SER A 18 -7.42 -11.78 25.22
N LYS A 19 -7.13 -11.18 24.05
CA LYS A 19 -6.50 -11.88 22.92
C LYS A 19 -4.98 -11.83 23.04
N LYS A 20 -4.31 -12.94 22.68
CA LYS A 20 -2.84 -13.02 22.61
C LYS A 20 -2.24 -12.21 21.45
N ALA A 21 -3.03 -11.99 20.41
CA ALA A 21 -2.66 -11.20 19.25
C ALA A 21 -3.91 -10.47 18.74
N LEU A 22 -3.70 -9.27 18.23
CA LEU A 22 -4.70 -8.52 17.50
C LEU A 22 -4.27 -8.51 16.03
N GLU A 23 -5.18 -8.87 15.14
CA GLU A 23 -4.96 -8.73 13.71
C GLU A 23 -5.23 -7.28 13.32
N MET A 24 -4.29 -6.69 12.58
CA MET A 24 -4.46 -5.38 11.97
C MET A 24 -4.54 -5.57 10.47
N GLU A 25 -5.72 -5.36 9.91
CA GLU A 25 -5.89 -5.17 8.47
C GLU A 25 -5.43 -3.74 8.16
N GLY A 26 -4.13 -3.60 7.90
CA GLY A 26 -3.53 -2.34 7.52
C GLY A 26 -3.49 -2.20 6.00
N ILE A 27 -3.85 -1.03 5.51
CA ILE A 27 -3.42 -0.57 4.19
C ILE A 27 -1.89 -0.41 4.27
N VAL A 28 -1.13 -1.36 3.73
CA VAL A 28 0.34 -1.33 3.79
C VAL A 28 0.89 -1.05 2.40
N ALA A 29 1.95 -0.24 2.35
CA ALA A 29 2.67 0.03 1.11
C ALA A 29 3.62 -1.13 0.77
N SER A 30 3.72 -1.48 -0.51
CA SER A 30 4.69 -2.44 -1.04
C SER A 30 5.54 -1.79 -2.13
N VAL A 31 6.75 -2.30 -2.35
CA VAL A 31 7.69 -1.79 -3.36
C VAL A 31 7.94 -2.88 -4.40
N ASP A 32 7.74 -2.54 -5.67
CA ASP A 32 8.25 -3.30 -6.81
C ASP A 32 9.74 -2.97 -6.99
N GLU A 33 10.58 -3.92 -6.62
CA GLU A 33 12.03 -3.77 -6.69
C GLU A 33 12.53 -3.60 -8.12
N GLY A 34 11.86 -4.15 -9.13
CA GLY A 34 12.26 -4.03 -10.54
C GLY A 34 12.03 -2.64 -11.13
N LEU A 35 11.16 -1.84 -10.51
CA LEU A 35 10.89 -0.45 -10.89
C LEU A 35 11.59 0.56 -9.97
N CYS A 36 12.18 0.11 -8.87
CA CYS A 36 12.75 0.99 -7.86
C CYS A 36 14.13 1.50 -8.31
N SER A 37 14.28 2.81 -8.48
CA SER A 37 15.57 3.41 -8.84
C SER A 37 16.48 3.74 -7.64
N GLY A 38 16.05 3.45 -6.41
CA GLY A 38 16.84 3.76 -5.22
C GLY A 38 16.96 5.25 -4.87
N CYS A 39 16.12 6.12 -5.44
CA CYS A 39 16.24 7.59 -5.33
C CYS A 39 16.00 8.19 -3.92
N ARG A 40 15.53 7.39 -2.94
CA ARG A 40 15.29 7.77 -1.53
C ARG A 40 14.23 8.85 -1.26
N ILE A 41 13.47 9.29 -2.27
CA ILE A 41 12.36 10.24 -2.08
C ILE A 41 11.32 9.70 -1.09
N CYS A 42 10.99 8.41 -1.18
CA CYS A 42 10.01 7.78 -0.31
C CYS A 42 10.48 7.70 1.16
N GLU A 43 11.77 7.47 1.38
CA GLU A 43 12.39 7.43 2.72
C GLU A 43 12.24 8.78 3.43
N SER A 44 12.54 9.89 2.74
CA SER A 44 12.46 11.23 3.34
C SER A 44 11.03 11.71 3.62
N LEU A 45 10.04 11.20 2.88
CA LEU A 45 8.63 11.57 3.05
C LEU A 45 7.91 10.80 4.15
N CYS A 46 8.45 9.68 4.62
CA CYS A 46 7.77 8.85 5.59
C CYS A 46 7.92 9.42 7.01
N ALA A 47 6.88 10.11 7.51
CA ALA A 47 6.85 10.63 8.88
C ALA A 47 6.97 9.55 9.98
N TYR A 48 6.78 8.28 9.65
CA TYR A 48 6.82 7.15 10.57
C TYR A 48 8.12 6.34 10.50
N GLY A 49 9.04 6.70 9.60
CA GLY A 49 10.28 5.92 9.37
C GLY A 49 10.02 4.49 8.90
N ALA A 50 8.92 4.27 8.16
CA ALA A 50 8.52 2.94 7.72
C ALA A 50 9.22 2.46 6.44
N ILE A 51 10.16 3.24 5.90
CA ILE A 51 10.87 2.91 4.66
C ILE A 51 12.37 2.90 4.95
N GLU A 52 13.03 1.82 4.57
CA GLU A 52 14.48 1.65 4.66
C GLU A 52 15.06 1.31 3.29
N MET A 53 16.29 1.74 3.04
CA MET A 53 17.00 1.43 1.79
C MET A 53 17.90 0.20 2.00
N LYS A 54 17.65 -0.87 1.23
CA LYS A 54 18.44 -2.11 1.29
C LYS A 54 19.26 -2.30 0.01
N GLY A 55 20.48 -2.79 0.18
CA GLY A 55 21.29 -3.25 -0.94
C GLY A 55 20.81 -4.62 -1.40
N LYS A 56 20.49 -4.76 -2.70
CA LYS A 56 20.11 -6.02 -3.34
C LYS A 56 20.73 -6.08 -4.73
N ASP A 57 21.47 -7.15 -5.02
CA ASP A 57 22.09 -7.40 -6.33
C ASP A 57 22.97 -6.24 -6.88
N GLY A 58 23.60 -5.48 -5.97
CA GLY A 58 24.44 -4.32 -6.31
C GLY A 58 23.66 -3.01 -6.47
N GLU A 59 22.33 -3.05 -6.41
CA GLU A 59 21.45 -1.90 -6.46
C GLU A 59 20.90 -1.57 -5.06
N THR A 60 20.43 -0.33 -4.88
CA THR A 60 19.78 0.09 -3.63
C THR A 60 18.29 0.19 -3.87
N VAL A 61 17.50 -0.64 -3.19
CA VAL A 61 16.04 -0.69 -3.33
C VAL A 61 15.35 -0.27 -2.03
N ALA A 62 14.20 0.37 -2.15
CA ALA A 62 13.38 0.72 -0.99
C ALA A 62 12.65 -0.51 -0.46
N HIS A 63 12.56 -0.62 0.86
CA HIS A 63 11.86 -1.70 1.56
C HIS A 63 10.96 -1.10 2.63
N VAL A 64 9.72 -1.61 2.74
CA VAL A 64 8.73 -1.11 3.70
C VAL A 64 8.72 -2.00 4.93
N ILE A 65 8.90 -1.38 6.10
CA ILE A 65 8.71 -2.02 7.41
C ILE A 65 7.22 -1.99 7.72
N GLU A 66 6.52 -3.08 7.42
CA GLU A 66 5.05 -3.18 7.51
C GLU A 66 4.50 -2.74 8.88
N ALA A 67 5.17 -3.09 9.97
CA ALA A 67 4.77 -2.76 11.33
C ALA A 67 4.73 -1.25 11.63
N LEU A 68 5.52 -0.44 10.90
CA LEU A 68 5.57 1.01 11.05
C LEU A 68 4.67 1.73 10.05
N CYS A 69 4.29 1.07 8.96
CA CYS A 69 3.47 1.66 7.91
C CYS A 69 2.05 1.96 8.42
N LYS A 70 1.61 3.22 8.27
CA LYS A 70 0.24 3.65 8.61
C LYS A 70 -0.68 3.76 7.39
N GLY A 71 -0.19 3.42 6.20
CA GLY A 71 -1.01 3.40 4.99
C GLY A 71 -1.43 4.77 4.44
N CYS A 72 -0.69 5.84 4.74
CA CYS A 72 -1.08 7.19 4.29
C CYS A 72 -0.92 7.44 2.79
N GLY A 73 -0.16 6.61 2.06
CA GLY A 73 -0.03 6.68 0.60
C GLY A 73 0.93 7.74 0.04
N VAL A 74 1.51 8.61 0.87
CA VAL A 74 2.40 9.71 0.41
C VAL A 74 3.60 9.19 -0.41
N CYS A 75 4.22 8.09 0.02
CA CYS A 75 5.34 7.48 -0.70
C CYS A 75 4.95 6.95 -2.08
N GLY A 76 3.74 6.38 -2.22
CA GLY A 76 3.17 5.90 -3.47
C GLY A 76 2.94 7.06 -4.45
N ALA A 77 2.28 8.12 -3.99
CA ALA A 77 1.96 9.29 -4.81
C ALA A 77 3.22 10.05 -5.30
N ALA A 78 4.28 10.09 -4.48
CA ALA A 78 5.51 10.81 -4.81
C ALA A 78 6.52 9.97 -5.61
N CYS A 79 6.29 8.66 -5.80
CA CYS A 79 7.25 7.80 -6.46
C CYS A 79 7.31 8.10 -7.98
N PRO A 80 8.42 8.60 -8.51
CA PRO A 80 8.51 8.99 -9.92
C PRO A 80 8.47 7.77 -10.86
N THR A 81 9.00 6.62 -10.41
CA THR A 81 8.98 5.37 -11.17
C THR A 81 7.73 4.53 -10.94
N LYS A 82 6.80 5.01 -10.08
CA LYS A 82 5.58 4.28 -9.68
C LYS A 82 5.85 2.88 -9.12
N ALA A 83 7.01 2.68 -8.51
CA ALA A 83 7.42 1.42 -7.90
C ALA A 83 6.65 1.09 -6.62
N ILE A 84 6.00 2.08 -5.98
CA ILE A 84 5.35 1.88 -4.69
C ILE A 84 3.85 1.76 -4.88
N ASN A 85 3.27 0.67 -4.37
CA ASN A 85 1.84 0.41 -4.41
C ASN A 85 1.24 0.42 -3.01
N LEU A 86 -0.02 0.82 -2.88
CA LEU A 86 -0.74 0.89 -1.60
C LEU A 86 -1.86 -0.16 -1.61
N GLY A 87 -1.85 -1.07 -0.64
CA GLY A 87 -2.86 -2.14 -0.57
C GLY A 87 -4.29 -1.58 -0.59
N HIS A 88 -5.13 -2.12 -1.48
CA HIS A 88 -6.53 -1.71 -1.70
C HIS A 88 -6.76 -0.29 -2.29
N PHE A 89 -5.68 0.45 -2.56
CA PHE A 89 -5.73 1.79 -3.16
C PHE A 89 -4.64 1.91 -4.23
N THR A 90 -4.57 0.89 -5.08
CA THR A 90 -3.64 0.88 -6.20
C THR A 90 -3.98 1.98 -7.20
N THR A 91 -2.99 2.40 -7.98
CA THR A 91 -3.19 3.43 -9.02
C THR A 91 -4.27 3.01 -10.01
N GLU A 92 -4.31 1.73 -10.36
CA GLU A 92 -5.28 1.13 -11.26
C GLU A 92 -6.70 1.17 -10.70
N GLU A 93 -6.88 0.84 -9.42
CA GLU A 93 -8.16 0.90 -8.72
C GLU A 93 -8.68 2.34 -8.62
N ILE A 94 -7.82 3.30 -8.24
CA ILE A 94 -8.19 4.72 -8.16
C ILE A 94 -8.59 5.24 -9.53
N HIS A 95 -7.81 4.95 -10.58
CA HIS A 95 -8.15 5.36 -11.94
C HIS A 95 -9.42 4.69 -12.47
N ALA A 96 -9.70 3.43 -12.07
CA ALA A 96 -10.94 2.76 -12.44
C ALA A 96 -12.15 3.48 -11.86
N GLN A 97 -12.08 3.92 -10.59
CA GLN A 97 -13.13 4.71 -9.96
C GLN A 97 -13.34 6.06 -10.69
N VAL A 98 -12.26 6.77 -11.00
CA VAL A 98 -12.33 8.06 -11.73
C VAL A 98 -12.96 7.88 -13.11
N ARG A 99 -12.52 6.87 -13.88
CA ARG A 99 -13.06 6.60 -15.23
C ARG A 99 -14.52 6.20 -15.18
N ALA A 100 -14.96 5.46 -14.17
CA ALA A 100 -16.36 5.07 -14.02
C ALA A 100 -17.26 6.30 -13.88
N ILE A 101 -16.88 7.25 -13.02
CA ILE A 101 -17.62 8.50 -12.82
C ILE A 101 -17.65 9.34 -14.10
N ILE A 102 -16.51 9.50 -14.79
CA ILE A 102 -16.45 10.25 -16.05
C ILE A 102 -17.41 9.64 -17.09
N LYS A 103 -17.41 8.32 -17.23
CA LYS A 103 -18.30 7.62 -18.16
C LYS A 103 -19.78 7.84 -17.83
N GLU A 104 -20.14 7.83 -16.53
CA GLU A 104 -21.52 8.11 -16.10
C GLU A 104 -21.92 9.56 -16.38
N MET A 105 -21.01 10.52 -16.18
CA MET A 105 -21.25 11.93 -16.51
C MET A 105 -21.44 12.14 -18.02
N GLU A 106 -20.63 11.48 -18.86
CA GLU A 106 -20.78 11.52 -20.31
C GLU A 106 -22.11 10.91 -20.76
N ALA A 107 -22.53 9.78 -20.15
CA ALA A 107 -23.82 9.15 -20.47
C ALA A 107 -25.03 9.98 -20.03
N ALA A 108 -24.92 10.76 -18.95
CA ALA A 108 -25.97 11.66 -18.48
C ALA A 108 -26.06 12.98 -19.28
N ALA A 109 -24.96 13.35 -19.97
CA ALA A 109 -24.90 14.54 -20.81
C ALA A 109 -25.32 14.29 -22.27
N ALA A 110 -25.49 13.02 -22.66
CA ALA A 110 -25.98 12.58 -23.97
C ALA A 110 -27.49 12.34 -23.95
#